data_AF-A0A522C9V4-F1
#
_entry.id   AF-A0A522C9V4-F1
#
_cell.length_a   1.000
_cell.length_b   1.000
_cell.length_c   1.000
_cell.angle_alpha   90.00
_cell.angle_beta   90.00
_cell.angle_gamma   90.00
#
_symmetry.space_group_name_H-M   'P 1'
#
loop_
_entity.id
_entity.type
_entity.pdbx_description
1 polymer ?
#
loop_
_entity_poly.entity_id
_entity_poly.type
_entity_poly.pdbx_seq_one_letter_code
_entity_poly.pdbx_strand_id
1 'polypeptide(L)'
;MAELTRPAGVPTGVAAEDLVAAIRVHADRVHDAVRRIGCDADAAVQVVEESAVDLVEVVAARPETVDDAVGWWFARARALGRRVATRSADLPLGGGVLSVDEDQQVLAEALDELPERERVALLLRDSYDLPATSVGAALGTDEHGAMEVVGRARLAFLPLVDDEPALAVPAHQADLGALARIGEGGPVAARDATVRRHALSCDACREVTDGQQRAHQLLSGLTVIALPEADRVGVLGRVEAQAYAVLPSAAALVAADGEEDYWDDDEEPRLLSPLLVLLALVVAGMLGLGLGILLSRTGGVGALLGDTGRAAEDVQLVQPPSRPPQVLVSPPAVQAPAPQTSVFVIPPSPSPSPTPSPSPAPAVDPLTLTVDPASGPNGATLTVNGTGWTPGGEVLVEYLDPTGAPTGSQSVVVADARGRFTGEITAQDPNNLPGRHTIRASDGAQTAEAAYDATA
;
A
#
# COMPACT_ATOMS: atom_id res chain seq x y z
N MET A 1 17.96 -43.50 -29.11
CA MET A 1 17.47 -43.49 -27.72
C MET A 1 17.06 -42.06 -27.43
N ALA A 2 15.76 -41.80 -27.47
CA ALA A 2 15.21 -40.49 -27.18
C ALA A 2 15.37 -40.23 -25.69
N GLU A 3 16.14 -39.19 -25.38
CA GLU A 3 16.32 -38.68 -24.03
C GLU A 3 14.99 -38.06 -23.62
N LEU A 4 14.18 -38.85 -22.90
CA LEU A 4 12.97 -38.40 -22.24
C LEU A 4 13.38 -37.29 -21.27
N THR A 5 13.12 -36.06 -21.69
CA THR A 5 13.18 -34.86 -20.87
C THR A 5 12.25 -35.11 -19.68
N ARG A 6 12.85 -35.41 -18.52
CA ARG A 6 12.15 -35.40 -17.24
C ARG A 6 11.57 -33.98 -17.09
N PRO A 7 10.25 -33.79 -16.93
CA PRO A 7 9.70 -32.46 -16.74
C PRO A 7 10.31 -31.88 -15.46
N ALA A 8 11.05 -30.79 -15.62
CA ALA A 8 11.60 -30.03 -14.53
C ALA A 8 10.47 -29.20 -13.89
N GLY A 9 10.38 -29.25 -12.57
CA GLY A 9 9.58 -28.35 -11.75
C GLY A 9 8.21 -28.90 -11.40
N VAL A 10 8.08 -29.38 -10.16
CA VAL A 10 6.79 -29.35 -9.46
C VAL A 10 6.32 -27.88 -9.49
N PRO A 11 5.12 -27.57 -10.01
CA PRO A 11 4.63 -26.20 -10.05
C PRO A 11 4.41 -25.76 -8.61
N THR A 12 5.00 -24.63 -8.22
CA THR A 12 4.71 -24.04 -6.92
C THR A 12 3.22 -23.68 -6.86
N GLY A 13 2.45 -24.45 -6.10
CA GLY A 13 1.35 -24.07 -5.20
C GLY A 13 0.19 -23.17 -5.63
N VAL A 14 0.20 -22.53 -6.81
CA VAL A 14 -0.85 -21.58 -7.20
C VAL A 14 -1.78 -22.24 -8.21
N ALA A 15 -3.02 -22.45 -7.79
CA ALA A 15 -4.07 -22.97 -8.67
C ALA A 15 -4.55 -21.88 -9.63
N ALA A 16 -4.94 -22.28 -10.84
CA ALA A 16 -5.59 -21.39 -11.81
C ALA A 16 -6.83 -20.70 -11.20
N GLU A 17 -7.62 -21.44 -10.41
CA GLU A 17 -8.81 -20.95 -9.73
C GLU A 17 -8.51 -19.80 -8.77
N ASP A 18 -7.45 -19.92 -7.96
CA ASP A 18 -7.07 -18.94 -6.95
C ASP A 18 -6.59 -17.64 -7.60
N LEU A 19 -5.77 -17.75 -8.65
CA LEU A 19 -5.27 -16.60 -9.39
C LEU A 19 -6.40 -15.86 -10.12
N VAL A 20 -7.29 -16.59 -10.78
CA VAL A 20 -8.46 -16.01 -11.44
C VAL A 20 -9.40 -15.34 -10.43
N ALA A 21 -9.60 -15.94 -9.25
CA ALA A 21 -10.39 -15.34 -8.19
C ALA A 21 -9.79 -14.00 -7.72
N ALA A 22 -8.47 -13.95 -7.49
CA ALA A 22 -7.79 -12.71 -7.14
C ALA A 22 -7.93 -11.64 -8.24
N ILE A 23 -7.74 -12.00 -9.50
CA ILE A 23 -7.87 -11.08 -10.64
C ILE A 23 -9.30 -10.50 -10.71
N ARG A 24 -10.32 -11.36 -10.58
CA ARG A 24 -11.73 -10.93 -10.59
C ARG A 24 -12.07 -9.95 -9.47
N VAL A 25 -11.52 -10.18 -8.27
CA VAL A 25 -11.74 -9.32 -7.09
C VAL A 25 -11.09 -7.95 -7.25
N HIS A 26 -9.92 -7.87 -7.89
CA HIS A 26 -9.14 -6.63 -7.95
C HIS A 26 -9.17 -5.89 -9.29
N ALA A 27 -9.79 -6.44 -10.35
CA ALA A 27 -9.83 -5.81 -11.68
C ALA A 27 -10.33 -4.36 -11.69
N ASP A 28 -11.42 -4.06 -10.96
CA ASP A 28 -11.97 -2.69 -10.89
C ASP A 28 -10.98 -1.72 -10.22
N ARG A 29 -10.25 -2.18 -9.21
CA ARG A 29 -9.26 -1.37 -8.48
C ARG A 29 -7.99 -1.15 -9.29
N VAL A 30 -7.56 -2.16 -10.05
CA VAL A 30 -6.43 -2.02 -10.99
C VAL A 30 -6.80 -1.06 -12.12
N HIS A 31 -8.03 -1.19 -12.66
CA HIS A 31 -8.56 -0.25 -13.64
C HIS A 31 -8.56 1.18 -13.08
N ASP A 32 -9.13 1.41 -11.90
CA ASP A 32 -9.08 2.72 -11.23
C ASP A 32 -7.64 3.22 -11.09
N ALA A 33 -6.72 2.40 -10.57
CA ALA A 33 -5.32 2.77 -10.40
C ALA A 33 -4.63 3.27 -11.68
N VAL A 34 -4.90 2.64 -12.83
CA VAL A 34 -4.31 3.07 -14.12
C VAL A 34 -5.02 4.29 -14.70
N ARG A 35 -6.33 4.45 -14.46
CA ARG A 35 -7.08 5.66 -14.80
C ARG A 35 -6.54 6.87 -14.02
N ARG A 36 -6.21 6.69 -12.73
CA ARG A 36 -5.58 7.68 -11.85
C ARG A 36 -4.14 8.05 -12.21
N ILE A 37 -3.50 7.28 -13.10
CA ILE A 37 -2.18 7.61 -13.69
C ILE A 37 -2.34 8.43 -14.97
N GLY A 38 -3.56 8.58 -15.48
CA GLY A 38 -3.87 9.34 -16.69
C GLY A 38 -4.06 8.49 -17.94
N CYS A 39 -4.23 7.17 -17.81
CA CYS A 39 -4.65 6.35 -18.95
C CYS A 39 -6.07 6.75 -19.36
N ASP A 40 -6.32 6.93 -20.65
CA ASP A 40 -7.70 7.03 -21.16
C ASP A 40 -8.47 5.71 -20.96
N ALA A 41 -9.77 5.69 -21.26
CA ALA A 41 -10.64 4.58 -20.88
C ALA A 41 -10.23 3.30 -21.62
N ASP A 42 -9.99 3.41 -22.93
CA ASP A 42 -9.64 2.27 -23.77
C ASP A 42 -8.23 1.75 -23.43
N ALA A 43 -7.27 2.65 -23.22
CA ALA A 43 -5.92 2.30 -22.79
C ALA A 43 -5.92 1.62 -21.42
N ALA A 44 -6.75 2.07 -20.47
CA ALA A 44 -6.87 1.46 -19.16
C ALA A 44 -7.39 0.01 -19.24
N VAL A 45 -8.40 -0.26 -20.09
CA VAL A 45 -8.88 -1.63 -20.33
C VAL A 45 -7.76 -2.52 -20.86
N GLN A 46 -7.00 -2.03 -21.84
CA GLN A 46 -5.87 -2.78 -22.42
C GLN A 46 -4.79 -3.06 -21.37
N VAL A 47 -4.42 -2.07 -20.56
CA VAL A 47 -3.42 -2.23 -19.50
C VAL A 47 -3.86 -3.26 -18.45
N VAL A 48 -5.14 -3.25 -18.04
CA VAL A 48 -5.68 -4.22 -17.08
C VAL A 48 -5.56 -5.64 -17.63
N GLU A 49 -5.91 -5.84 -18.90
CA GLU A 49 -5.80 -7.14 -19.56
C GLU A 49 -4.35 -7.60 -19.72
N GLU A 50 -3.50 -6.77 -20.33
CA GLU A 50 -2.10 -7.10 -20.60
C GLU A 50 -1.34 -7.43 -19.31
N SER A 51 -1.51 -6.61 -18.28
CA SER A 51 -0.88 -6.84 -16.97
C SER A 51 -1.39 -8.10 -16.26
N ALA A 52 -2.65 -8.47 -16.46
CA ALA A 52 -3.22 -9.70 -15.88
C ALA A 52 -2.72 -10.95 -16.63
N VAL A 53 -2.59 -10.88 -17.95
CA VAL A 53 -1.98 -11.95 -18.76
C VAL A 53 -0.50 -12.11 -18.39
N ASP A 54 0.24 -11.01 -18.24
CA ASP A 54 1.63 -11.04 -17.78
C ASP A 54 1.77 -11.72 -16.41
N LEU A 55 0.85 -11.44 -15.47
CA LEU A 55 0.82 -12.10 -14.17
C LEU A 55 0.65 -13.61 -14.31
N VAL A 56 -0.32 -14.05 -15.12
CA VAL A 56 -0.56 -15.48 -15.38
C VAL A 56 0.69 -16.16 -15.95
N GLU A 57 1.34 -15.53 -16.94
CA GLU A 57 2.53 -16.08 -17.57
C GLU A 57 3.73 -16.15 -16.62
N VAL A 58 3.95 -15.11 -15.80
CA VAL A 58 5.04 -15.09 -14.83
C VAL A 58 4.80 -16.11 -13.71
N VAL A 59 3.57 -16.24 -13.21
CA VAL A 59 3.23 -17.27 -12.21
C VAL A 59 3.38 -18.68 -12.79
N ALA A 60 3.06 -18.89 -14.06
CA ALA A 60 3.24 -20.19 -14.69
C ALA A 60 4.72 -20.53 -14.94
N ALA A 61 5.54 -19.54 -15.31
CA ALA A 61 6.92 -19.76 -15.72
C ALA A 61 7.94 -19.68 -14.57
N ARG A 62 7.75 -18.73 -13.65
CA ARG A 62 8.70 -18.36 -12.57
C ARG A 62 7.94 -17.90 -11.31
N PRO A 63 7.09 -18.75 -10.74
CA PRO A 63 6.26 -18.38 -9.60
C PRO A 63 7.03 -17.96 -8.36
N GLU A 64 8.27 -18.44 -8.18
CA GLU A 64 9.18 -18.02 -7.10
C GLU A 64 9.56 -16.53 -7.16
N THR A 65 9.28 -15.87 -8.29
CA THR A 65 9.49 -14.42 -8.46
C THR A 65 8.27 -13.58 -8.07
N VAL A 66 7.17 -14.22 -7.68
CA VAL A 66 5.90 -13.58 -7.36
C VAL A 66 5.48 -13.96 -5.94
N ASP A 67 6.04 -13.25 -4.95
CA ASP A 67 5.70 -13.44 -3.53
C ASP A 67 4.24 -13.07 -3.23
N ASP A 68 3.73 -12.01 -3.88
CA ASP A 68 2.36 -11.51 -3.74
C ASP A 68 1.79 -11.14 -5.11
N ALA A 69 0.90 -11.98 -5.64
CA ALA A 69 0.35 -11.85 -6.99
C ALA A 69 -0.42 -10.54 -7.19
N VAL A 70 -1.16 -10.09 -6.17
CA VAL A 70 -1.97 -8.87 -6.25
C VAL A 70 -1.06 -7.64 -6.32
N GLY A 71 -0.12 -7.52 -5.39
CA GLY A 71 0.85 -6.43 -5.35
C GLY A 71 1.73 -6.39 -6.60
N TRP A 72 2.19 -7.55 -7.07
CA TRP A 72 2.91 -7.68 -8.34
C TRP A 72 2.07 -7.15 -9.51
N TRP A 73 0.79 -7.53 -9.59
CA TRP A 73 -0.11 -7.07 -10.66
C TRP A 73 -0.32 -5.56 -10.64
N PHE A 74 -0.54 -4.97 -9.46
CA PHE A 74 -0.62 -3.52 -9.33
C PHE A 74 0.67 -2.83 -9.78
N ALA A 75 1.85 -3.33 -9.39
CA ALA A 75 3.12 -2.79 -9.88
C ALA A 75 3.23 -2.87 -11.40
N ARG A 76 2.91 -4.03 -12.00
CA ARG A 76 2.98 -4.25 -13.44
C ARG A 76 2.01 -3.37 -14.22
N ALA A 77 0.75 -3.31 -13.79
CA ALA A 77 -0.28 -2.47 -14.39
C ALA A 77 0.11 -1.00 -14.36
N ARG A 78 0.65 -0.50 -13.24
CA ARG A 78 1.13 0.89 -13.14
C ARG A 78 2.31 1.14 -14.07
N ALA A 79 3.26 0.22 -14.17
CA ALA A 79 4.41 0.34 -15.07
C ALA A 79 3.99 0.37 -16.55
N LEU A 80 3.01 -0.46 -16.94
CA LEU A 80 2.38 -0.44 -18.26
C LEU A 80 1.61 0.87 -18.50
N GLY A 81 0.76 1.25 -17.55
CA GLY A 81 -0.06 2.46 -17.62
C GLY A 81 0.77 3.72 -17.82
N ARG A 82 1.89 3.88 -17.12
CA ARG A 82 2.80 5.02 -17.31
C ARG A 82 3.37 5.14 -18.73
N ARG A 83 3.51 4.02 -19.46
CA ARG A 83 4.02 4.05 -20.85
C ARG A 83 2.98 4.55 -21.85
N VAL A 84 1.70 4.28 -21.57
CA VAL A 84 0.58 4.61 -22.46
C VAL A 84 -0.22 5.82 -22.00
N ALA A 85 0.03 6.31 -20.78
CA ALA A 85 -0.59 7.51 -20.24
C ALA A 85 -0.25 8.72 -21.13
N THR A 86 -1.16 9.05 -22.03
CA THR A 86 -1.24 10.38 -22.61
C THR A 86 -1.64 11.30 -21.47
N ARG A 87 -0.89 12.37 -21.16
CA ARG A 87 -1.34 13.41 -20.19
C ARG A 87 -2.59 14.12 -20.74
N SER A 88 -3.69 13.39 -20.85
CA SER A 88 -4.96 13.90 -21.30
C SER A 88 -5.55 14.66 -20.13
N ALA A 89 -5.81 15.95 -20.35
CA ALA A 89 -6.40 16.85 -19.38
C ALA A 89 -7.86 16.47 -19.01
N ASP A 90 -8.43 15.46 -19.67
CA ASP A 90 -9.86 15.13 -19.57
C ASP A 90 -10.23 14.30 -18.34
N LEU A 91 -9.28 13.88 -17.51
CA LEU A 91 -9.57 13.25 -16.23
C LEU A 91 -8.70 13.85 -15.13
N PRO A 92 -9.07 15.02 -14.60
CA PRO A 92 -8.80 15.25 -13.19
C PRO A 92 -9.42 14.08 -12.42
N LEU A 93 -8.72 13.61 -11.40
CA LEU A 93 -9.28 12.73 -10.38
C LEU A 93 -10.55 13.41 -9.85
N GLY A 94 -11.72 13.01 -10.35
CA GLY A 94 -12.99 13.73 -10.15
C GLY A 94 -13.86 13.94 -11.41
N GLY A 95 -13.35 13.67 -12.61
CA GLY A 95 -14.04 13.90 -13.89
C GLY A 95 -14.96 12.78 -14.41
N GLY A 96 -15.35 11.82 -13.57
CA GLY A 96 -16.39 10.87 -13.94
C GLY A 96 -17.77 11.54 -13.97
N VAL A 97 -18.72 11.02 -14.77
CA VAL A 97 -20.14 11.47 -14.87
C VAL A 97 -20.92 11.38 -13.53
N LEU A 98 -20.24 11.01 -12.45
CA LEU A 98 -20.68 11.01 -11.05
C LEU A 98 -19.73 11.85 -10.17
N SER A 99 -19.52 13.13 -10.49
CA SER A 99 -18.83 14.13 -9.66
C SER A 99 -19.64 14.49 -8.39
N VAL A 100 -20.08 13.50 -7.60
CA VAL A 100 -21.26 13.63 -6.73
C VAL A 100 -20.98 14.20 -5.32
N ASP A 101 -19.75 14.58 -4.94
CA ASP A 101 -19.58 15.42 -3.74
C ASP A 101 -18.34 16.33 -3.82
N GLU A 102 -18.49 17.59 -3.41
CA GLU A 102 -17.38 18.56 -3.28
C GLU A 102 -16.25 17.99 -2.41
N ASP A 103 -16.61 17.21 -1.39
CA ASP A 103 -15.67 16.51 -0.51
C ASP A 103 -14.75 15.54 -1.26
N GLN A 104 -15.26 14.78 -2.24
CA GLN A 104 -14.44 13.83 -3.01
C GLN A 104 -13.42 14.55 -3.89
N GLN A 105 -13.79 15.72 -4.43
CA GLN A 105 -12.88 16.55 -5.21
C GLN A 105 -11.75 17.09 -4.32
N VAL A 106 -12.07 17.58 -3.12
CA VAL A 106 -11.05 18.03 -2.16
C VAL A 106 -10.07 16.91 -1.81
N LEU A 107 -10.58 15.70 -1.54
CA LEU A 107 -9.71 14.54 -1.26
C LEU A 107 -8.82 14.17 -2.46
N ALA A 108 -9.36 14.25 -3.68
CA ALA A 108 -8.60 13.96 -4.90
C ALA A 108 -7.51 15.00 -5.17
N GLU A 109 -7.81 16.29 -5.01
CA GLU A 109 -6.84 17.38 -5.14
C GLU A 109 -5.73 17.27 -4.07
N ALA A 110 -6.10 16.98 -2.82
CA ALA A 110 -5.14 16.75 -1.74
C ALA A 110 -4.24 15.52 -2.01
N LEU A 111 -4.76 14.46 -2.61
CA LEU A 111 -3.96 13.30 -3.03
C LEU A 111 -2.95 13.67 -4.12
N ASP A 112 -3.32 14.54 -5.07
CA ASP A 112 -2.45 14.95 -6.19
C ASP A 112 -1.27 15.82 -5.78
N GLU A 113 -1.40 16.56 -4.69
CA GLU A 113 -0.30 17.33 -4.10
C GLU A 113 0.75 16.46 -3.40
N LEU A 114 0.44 15.17 -3.11
CA LEU A 114 1.39 14.25 -2.49
C LEU A 114 2.44 13.72 -3.49
N PRO A 115 3.67 13.45 -3.02
CA PRO A 115 4.65 12.69 -3.79
C PRO A 115 4.06 11.39 -4.32
N GLU A 116 4.40 11.03 -5.56
CA GLU A 116 3.73 9.91 -6.24
C GLU A 116 3.77 8.60 -5.43
N ARG A 117 4.91 8.32 -4.79
CA ARG A 117 5.09 7.11 -3.95
C ARG A 117 4.12 7.09 -2.77
N GLU A 118 3.88 8.25 -2.14
CA GLU A 118 2.99 8.41 -0.99
C GLU A 118 1.53 8.32 -1.42
N ARG A 119 1.15 9.04 -2.48
CA ARG A 119 -0.19 8.96 -3.10
C ARG A 119 -0.57 7.52 -3.45
N VAL A 120 0.36 6.77 -4.05
CA VAL A 120 0.13 5.37 -4.43
C VAL A 120 -0.02 4.48 -3.20
N ALA A 121 0.80 4.67 -2.16
CA ALA A 121 0.69 3.90 -0.93
C ALA A 121 -0.70 4.09 -0.27
N LEU A 122 -1.20 5.33 -0.25
CA LEU A 122 -2.54 5.64 0.26
C LEU A 122 -3.65 5.01 -0.57
N LEU A 123 -3.60 5.11 -1.90
CA LEU A 123 -4.61 4.49 -2.76
C LEU A 123 -4.64 2.96 -2.57
N LEU A 124 -3.48 2.32 -2.57
CA LEU A 124 -3.37 0.87 -2.40
C LEU A 124 -3.88 0.42 -1.02
N ARG A 125 -3.48 1.10 0.06
CA ARG A 125 -3.83 0.68 1.42
C ARG A 125 -5.23 1.11 1.84
N ASP A 126 -5.60 2.36 1.60
CA ASP A 126 -6.78 2.98 2.20
C ASP A 126 -7.99 2.98 1.26
N SER A 127 -7.79 3.24 -0.03
CA SER A 127 -8.91 3.21 -1.00
C SER A 127 -9.20 1.80 -1.52
N TYR A 128 -8.16 1.01 -1.78
CA TYR A 128 -8.30 -0.34 -2.35
C TYR A 128 -8.32 -1.45 -1.30
N ASP A 129 -8.05 -1.12 -0.04
CA ASP A 129 -8.02 -2.03 1.11
C ASP A 129 -7.09 -3.23 0.87
N LEU A 130 -5.91 -2.99 0.27
CA LEU A 130 -4.93 -4.06 0.06
C LEU A 130 -4.17 -4.36 1.35
N PRO A 131 -3.84 -5.64 1.61
CA PRO A 131 -2.94 -6.03 2.70
C PRO A 131 -1.57 -5.34 2.59
N ALA A 132 -0.92 -5.09 3.72
CA ALA A 132 0.39 -4.43 3.77
C ALA A 132 1.47 -5.15 2.96
N THR A 133 1.40 -6.49 2.84
CA THR A 133 2.30 -7.29 1.99
C THR A 133 2.11 -6.95 0.51
N SER A 134 0.87 -6.88 0.04
CA SER A 134 0.54 -6.52 -1.34
C SER A 134 0.90 -5.07 -1.64
N VAL A 135 0.72 -4.16 -0.68
CA VAL A 135 1.19 -2.76 -0.80
C VAL A 135 2.72 -2.72 -0.93
N GLY A 136 3.44 -3.49 -0.11
CA GLY A 136 4.90 -3.60 -0.19
C GLY A 136 5.37 -4.11 -1.55
N ALA A 137 4.82 -5.24 -2.01
CA ALA A 137 5.12 -5.79 -3.33
C ALA A 137 4.84 -4.78 -4.46
N ALA A 138 3.71 -4.06 -4.39
CA ALA A 138 3.36 -3.04 -5.38
C ALA A 138 4.30 -1.81 -5.39
N LEU A 139 4.94 -1.52 -4.24
CA LEU A 139 5.87 -0.40 -4.05
C LEU A 139 7.35 -0.82 -4.19
N GLY A 140 7.63 -2.12 -4.36
CA GLY A 140 9.00 -2.66 -4.36
C GLY A 140 9.69 -2.52 -2.99
N THR A 141 8.98 -2.79 -1.90
CA THR A 141 9.49 -2.76 -0.53
C THR A 141 8.85 -3.87 0.31
N ASP A 142 9.32 -4.09 1.53
CA ASP A 142 8.72 -5.06 2.43
C ASP A 142 7.46 -4.50 3.13
N GLU A 143 6.77 -5.36 3.88
CA GLU A 143 5.57 -4.99 4.63
C GLU A 143 5.83 -3.81 5.61
N HIS A 144 7.02 -3.75 6.19
CA HIS A 144 7.36 -2.74 7.17
C HIS A 144 7.54 -1.37 6.51
N GLY A 145 8.38 -1.30 5.47
CA GLY A 145 8.61 -0.11 4.67
C GLY A 145 7.34 0.40 3.99
N ALA A 146 6.45 -0.51 3.56
CA ALA A 146 5.14 -0.14 3.05
C ALA A 146 4.32 0.64 4.08
N MET A 147 4.21 0.12 5.30
CA MET A 147 3.43 0.77 6.35
C MET A 147 4.08 2.05 6.90
N GLU A 148 5.41 2.17 6.84
CA GLU A 148 6.09 3.44 7.13
C GLU A 148 5.72 4.51 6.10
N VAL A 149 5.69 4.16 4.81
CA VAL A 149 5.29 5.09 3.74
C VAL A 149 3.82 5.47 3.91
N VAL A 150 2.92 4.50 4.16
CA VAL A 150 1.50 4.78 4.44
C VAL A 150 1.36 5.71 5.64
N GLY A 151 2.04 5.43 6.75
CA GLY A 151 1.97 6.24 7.95
C GLY A 151 2.42 7.68 7.71
N ARG A 152 3.52 7.88 6.99
CA ARG A 152 4.00 9.21 6.61
C ARG A 152 3.01 9.92 5.69
N ALA A 153 2.55 9.23 4.66
CA ALA A 153 1.63 9.76 3.65
C ALA A 153 0.31 10.22 4.28
N ARG A 154 -0.26 9.44 5.21
CA ARG A 154 -1.50 9.81 5.93
C ARG A 154 -1.34 11.11 6.73
N LEU A 155 -0.19 11.32 7.37
CA LEU A 155 0.08 12.55 8.12
C LEU A 155 0.38 13.74 7.22
N ALA A 156 0.98 13.52 6.05
CA ALA A 156 1.19 14.54 5.03
C ALA A 156 -0.13 14.92 4.33
N PHE A 157 -1.05 13.97 4.20
CA PHE A 157 -2.36 14.15 3.57
C PHE A 157 -3.30 15.05 4.38
N LEU A 158 -3.38 14.88 5.70
CA LEU A 158 -4.37 15.60 6.53
C LEU A 158 -4.29 17.14 6.43
N PRO A 159 -3.11 17.77 6.48
CA PRO A 159 -2.97 19.22 6.27
C PRO A 159 -3.50 19.72 4.93
N LEU A 160 -3.43 18.89 3.89
CA LEU A 160 -3.88 19.23 2.53
C LEU A 160 -5.42 19.21 2.42
N VAL A 161 -6.11 18.51 3.34
CA VAL A 161 -7.58 18.42 3.36
C VAL A 161 -8.18 19.50 4.26
N ASP A 162 -7.60 19.74 5.44
CA ASP A 162 -8.22 20.57 6.48
C ASP A 162 -7.53 21.94 6.71
N ASP A 163 -6.47 22.28 5.98
CA ASP A 163 -5.58 23.44 6.25
C ASP A 163 -5.01 23.45 7.69
N GLU A 164 -4.99 22.30 8.37
CA GLU A 164 -4.44 22.14 9.72
C GLU A 164 -2.92 21.97 9.67
N PRO A 165 -2.18 22.40 10.71
CA PRO A 165 -0.73 22.25 10.73
C PRO A 165 -0.31 20.78 10.73
N ALA A 166 0.76 20.47 10.01
CA ALA A 166 1.33 19.13 9.97
C ALA A 166 1.70 18.63 11.37
N LEU A 167 1.20 17.43 11.72
CA LEU A 167 1.55 16.75 12.96
C LEU A 167 3.05 16.39 12.95
N ALA A 168 3.81 16.96 13.88
CA ALA A 168 5.23 16.67 14.00
C ALA A 168 5.45 15.31 14.68
N VAL A 169 6.30 14.46 14.10
CA VAL A 169 6.61 13.11 14.62
C VAL A 169 8.08 12.89 15.08
N PRO A 170 8.87 13.88 15.56
CA PRO A 170 10.33 13.72 15.59
C PRO A 170 10.83 12.59 16.51
N ALA A 171 10.10 12.29 17.59
CA ALA A 171 10.50 11.29 18.58
C ALA A 171 10.05 9.85 18.26
N HIS A 172 9.21 9.65 17.23
CA HIS A 172 8.53 8.37 17.01
C HIS A 172 8.51 7.94 15.53
N GLN A 173 9.41 8.50 14.69
CA GLN A 173 9.49 8.16 13.26
C GLN A 173 9.71 6.66 13.02
N ALA A 174 10.50 6.00 13.87
CA ALA A 174 10.78 4.56 13.77
C ALA A 174 9.56 3.67 14.06
N ASP A 175 8.52 4.20 14.74
CA ASP A 175 7.30 3.46 15.06
C ASP A 175 6.14 3.79 14.11
N LEU A 176 6.37 4.62 13.08
CA LEU A 176 5.30 5.11 12.19
C LEU A 176 4.52 3.98 11.52
N GLY A 177 5.20 2.92 11.05
CA GLY A 177 4.52 1.78 10.45
C GLY A 177 3.61 1.03 11.44
N ALA A 178 4.01 0.93 12.71
CA ALA A 178 3.19 0.32 13.75
C ALA A 178 2.01 1.22 14.15
N LEU A 179 2.24 2.53 14.27
CA LEU A 179 1.18 3.51 14.54
C LEU A 179 0.15 3.56 13.40
N ALA A 180 0.59 3.46 12.14
CA ALA A 180 -0.29 3.38 10.98
C ALA A 180 -1.21 2.14 11.02
N ARG A 181 -0.67 0.97 11.36
CA ARG A 181 -1.46 -0.26 11.54
C ARG A 181 -2.44 -0.16 12.71
N ILE A 182 -2.05 0.46 13.82
CA ILE A 182 -2.94 0.69 14.96
C ILE A 182 -4.08 1.65 14.58
N GLY A 183 -3.78 2.69 13.80
CA GLY A 183 -4.75 3.68 13.33
C GLY A 183 -5.85 3.10 12.43
N GLU A 184 -5.65 1.94 11.83
CA GLU A 184 -6.69 1.26 11.02
C GLU A 184 -7.86 0.74 11.87
N GLY A 185 -7.73 0.70 13.19
CA GLY A 185 -8.81 0.31 14.10
C GLY A 185 -9.08 -1.20 14.17
N GLY A 186 -8.24 -2.01 13.55
CA GLY A 186 -8.32 -3.48 13.56
C GLY A 186 -7.67 -4.16 14.77
N PRO A 187 -7.72 -5.51 14.82
CA PRO A 187 -6.97 -6.27 15.82
C PRO A 187 -5.47 -6.04 15.67
N VAL A 188 -4.83 -5.67 16.78
CA VAL A 188 -3.40 -5.35 16.80
C VAL A 188 -2.58 -6.64 16.91
N ALA A 189 -1.67 -6.85 15.97
CA ALA A 189 -0.76 -7.98 15.98
C ALA A 189 0.13 -7.97 17.23
N ALA A 190 0.57 -9.15 17.69
CA ALA A 190 1.40 -9.28 18.88
C ALA A 190 2.68 -8.43 18.81
N ARG A 191 3.27 -8.29 17.61
CA ARG A 191 4.46 -7.45 17.36
C ARG A 191 4.23 -5.97 17.66
N ASP A 192 2.99 -5.47 17.51
CA ASP A 192 2.64 -4.05 17.70
C ASP A 192 2.07 -3.79 19.11
N ALA A 193 1.96 -4.80 19.97
CA ALA A 193 1.37 -4.67 21.30
C ALA A 193 2.13 -3.70 22.21
N THR A 194 3.46 -3.66 22.12
CA THR A 194 4.30 -2.74 22.88
C THR A 194 4.07 -1.30 22.43
N VAL A 195 4.07 -1.05 21.12
CA VAL A 195 3.79 0.28 20.53
C VAL A 195 2.39 0.75 20.91
N ARG A 196 1.39 -0.12 20.82
CA ARG A 196 0.02 0.19 21.26
C ARG A 196 -0.05 0.59 22.73
N ARG A 197 0.60 -0.16 23.63
CA ARG A 197 0.61 0.16 25.06
C ARG A 197 1.27 1.52 25.30
N HIS A 198 2.37 1.80 24.60
CA HIS A 198 3.03 3.09 24.65
C HIS A 198 2.11 4.22 24.14
N ALA A 199 1.45 4.04 22.99
CA ALA A 199 0.57 5.03 22.38
C ALA A 199 -0.61 5.42 23.28
N LEU A 200 -1.15 4.47 24.07
CA LEU A 200 -2.18 4.75 25.05
C LEU A 200 -1.70 5.66 26.20
N SER A 201 -0.41 5.59 26.53
CA SER A 201 0.22 6.36 27.62
C SER A 201 0.94 7.65 27.19
N CYS A 202 1.11 7.87 25.88
CA CYS A 202 1.84 9.00 25.32
C CYS A 202 0.90 9.85 24.46
N ASP A 203 0.67 11.11 24.85
CA ASP A 203 -0.29 12.00 24.17
C ASP A 203 0.10 12.25 22.71
N ALA A 204 1.39 12.42 22.41
CA ALA A 204 1.86 12.60 21.04
C ALA A 204 1.56 11.38 20.14
N CYS A 205 1.77 10.16 20.66
CA CYS A 205 1.44 8.94 19.92
C CYS A 205 -0.06 8.76 19.76
N ARG A 206 -0.88 9.24 20.71
CA ARG A 206 -2.34 9.25 20.59
C ARG A 206 -2.77 10.19 19.47
N GLU A 207 -2.28 11.42 19.44
CA GLU A 207 -2.56 12.39 18.36
C GLU A 207 -2.15 11.84 16.98
N VAL A 208 -0.98 11.20 16.89
CA VAL A 208 -0.56 10.54 15.64
C VAL A 208 -1.52 9.42 15.27
N THR A 209 -1.88 8.53 16.20
CA THR A 209 -2.79 7.41 15.93
C THR A 209 -4.18 7.90 15.52
N ASP A 210 -4.69 8.95 16.16
CA ASP A 210 -5.97 9.57 15.81
C ASP A 210 -5.91 10.19 14.40
N GLY A 211 -4.80 10.84 14.04
CA GLY A 211 -4.55 11.33 12.70
C GLY A 211 -4.48 10.21 11.65
N GLN A 212 -3.78 9.11 11.95
CA GLN A 212 -3.74 7.92 11.10
C GLN A 212 -5.15 7.37 10.83
N GLN A 213 -5.95 7.24 11.89
CA GLN A 213 -7.32 6.74 11.80
C GLN A 213 -8.21 7.67 10.97
N ARG A 214 -8.10 8.98 11.19
CA ARG A 214 -8.86 9.99 10.44
C ARG A 214 -8.54 9.92 8.95
N ALA A 215 -7.26 9.90 8.58
CA ALA A 215 -6.84 9.81 7.18
C ALA A 215 -7.35 8.51 6.51
N HIS A 216 -7.20 7.37 7.20
CA HIS A 216 -7.72 6.09 6.74
C HIS A 216 -9.24 6.14 6.47
N GLN A 217 -10.02 6.71 7.39
CA GLN A 217 -11.48 6.84 7.24
C GLN A 217 -11.87 7.71 6.05
N LEU A 218 -11.21 8.86 5.87
CA LEU A 218 -11.48 9.76 4.73
C LEU A 218 -11.23 9.05 3.39
N LEU A 219 -10.11 8.33 3.28
CA LEU A 219 -9.70 7.66 2.04
C LEU A 219 -10.46 6.36 1.74
N SER A 220 -10.98 5.68 2.77
CA SER A 220 -11.81 4.49 2.62
C SER A 220 -13.13 4.75 1.87
N GLY A 221 -13.56 6.01 1.82
CA GLY A 221 -14.76 6.45 1.09
C GLY A 221 -14.51 6.86 -0.35
N LEU A 222 -13.27 6.76 -0.86
CA LEU A 222 -12.93 7.21 -2.20
C LEU A 222 -13.57 6.31 -3.26
N THR A 223 -14.28 6.90 -4.22
CA THR A 223 -14.97 6.13 -5.26
C THR A 223 -13.98 5.46 -6.22
N VAL A 224 -14.17 4.17 -6.48
CA VAL A 224 -13.38 3.39 -7.46
C VAL A 224 -14.01 3.49 -8.86
N ILE A 225 -13.25 3.91 -9.86
CA ILE A 225 -13.65 3.90 -11.27
C ILE A 225 -13.60 2.45 -11.78
N ALA A 226 -14.75 1.76 -11.71
CA ALA A 226 -14.86 0.37 -12.15
C ALA A 226 -14.55 0.18 -13.64
N LEU A 227 -14.12 -1.03 -13.99
CA LEU A 227 -13.95 -1.46 -15.37
C LEU A 227 -15.33 -1.52 -16.03
N PRO A 228 -15.55 -0.93 -17.23
CA PRO A 228 -16.85 -0.97 -17.87
C PRO A 228 -17.35 -2.42 -18.03
N GLU A 229 -18.61 -2.67 -17.68
CA GLU A 229 -19.14 -4.04 -17.60
C GLU A 229 -19.00 -4.83 -18.91
N ALA A 230 -19.16 -4.15 -20.05
CA ALA A 230 -19.00 -4.74 -21.37
C ALA A 230 -17.57 -5.26 -21.61
N ASP A 231 -16.56 -4.50 -21.17
CA ASP A 231 -15.15 -4.86 -21.30
C ASP A 231 -14.72 -5.85 -20.23
N ARG A 232 -15.26 -5.71 -19.00
CA ARG A 232 -14.98 -6.58 -17.85
C ARG A 232 -15.19 -8.04 -18.16
N VAL A 233 -16.34 -8.40 -18.72
CA VAL A 233 -16.65 -9.79 -19.08
C VAL A 233 -15.65 -10.33 -20.12
N GLY A 234 -15.29 -9.51 -21.11
CA GLY A 234 -14.35 -9.88 -22.16
C GLY A 234 -12.93 -10.09 -21.65
N VAL A 235 -12.41 -9.14 -20.87
CA VAL A 235 -11.07 -9.19 -20.26
C VAL A 235 -10.96 -10.39 -19.33
N LEU A 236 -11.90 -10.54 -18.38
CA LEU A 236 -11.85 -11.62 -17.41
C LEU A 236 -11.98 -13.00 -18.06
N GLY A 237 -12.79 -13.13 -19.11
CA GLY A 237 -12.92 -14.39 -19.85
C GLY A 237 -11.64 -14.79 -20.58
N ARG A 238 -10.90 -13.82 -21.15
CA ARG A 238 -9.61 -14.09 -21.82
C ARG A 238 -8.51 -14.46 -20.82
N VAL A 239 -8.42 -13.72 -19.71
CA VAL A 239 -7.45 -14.01 -18.64
C VAL A 239 -7.73 -15.37 -17.99
N GLU A 240 -8.99 -15.70 -17.75
CA GLU A 240 -9.39 -17.01 -17.23
C GLU A 240 -9.00 -18.15 -18.20
N ALA A 241 -9.32 -18.01 -19.49
CA ALA A 241 -8.93 -18.99 -20.49
C ALA A 241 -7.41 -19.19 -20.54
N GLN A 242 -6.63 -18.11 -20.42
CA GLN A 242 -5.18 -18.18 -20.37
C GLN A 242 -4.69 -18.89 -19.10
N ALA A 243 -5.23 -18.54 -17.92
CA ALA A 243 -4.85 -19.15 -16.65
C ALA A 243 -5.06 -20.66 -16.66
N TYR A 244 -6.23 -21.14 -17.09
CA TYR A 244 -6.49 -22.58 -17.19
C TYR A 244 -5.68 -23.29 -18.28
N ALA A 245 -5.12 -22.56 -19.25
CA ALA A 245 -4.26 -23.15 -20.28
C ALA A 245 -2.84 -23.41 -19.78
N VAL A 246 -2.34 -22.63 -18.81
CA VAL A 246 -0.93 -22.65 -18.39
C VAL A 246 -0.70 -23.02 -16.92
N LEU A 247 -1.71 -22.93 -16.06
CA LEU A 247 -1.62 -23.27 -14.64
C LEU A 247 -2.37 -24.56 -14.30
N PRO A 248 -1.91 -25.33 -13.30
CA PRO A 248 -2.65 -26.48 -12.81
C PRO A 248 -3.95 -26.04 -12.11
N SER A 249 -4.99 -26.86 -12.22
CA SER A 249 -6.18 -26.72 -11.38
C SER A 249 -5.86 -27.07 -9.92
N ALA A 250 -6.61 -26.53 -8.95
CA ALA A 250 -6.50 -26.88 -7.54
C ALA A 250 -6.62 -28.40 -7.30
N ALA A 251 -7.50 -29.08 -8.04
CA ALA A 251 -7.66 -30.53 -7.95
C ALA A 251 -6.40 -31.29 -8.40
N ALA A 252 -5.68 -30.77 -9.40
CA ALA A 252 -4.44 -31.37 -9.88
C ALA A 252 -3.29 -31.18 -8.86
N LEU A 253 -3.23 -30.04 -8.18
CA LEU A 253 -2.27 -29.81 -7.10
C LEU A 253 -2.49 -30.76 -5.92
N VAL A 254 -3.74 -30.92 -5.46
CA VAL A 254 -4.08 -31.84 -4.36
C VAL A 254 -3.78 -33.31 -4.73
N ALA A 255 -4.01 -33.69 -5.98
CA ALA A 255 -3.70 -35.04 -6.46
C ALA A 255 -2.18 -35.30 -6.50
N ALA A 256 -1.38 -34.31 -6.89
CA ALA A 256 0.07 -34.43 -6.93
C ALA A 256 0.67 -34.60 -5.52
N ASP A 257 0.19 -33.83 -4.53
CA ASP A 257 0.64 -33.94 -3.14
C ASP A 257 0.28 -35.31 -2.52
N GLY A 258 -0.85 -35.90 -2.94
CA GLY A 258 -1.32 -37.18 -2.40
C GLY A 258 -0.58 -38.42 -2.90
N GLU A 259 0.16 -38.34 -4.00
CA GLU A 259 0.89 -39.49 -4.58
C GLU A 259 2.30 -39.66 -4.01
N GLU A 260 2.93 -38.62 -3.45
CA GLU A 260 4.28 -38.69 -2.90
C GLU A 260 4.35 -39.32 -1.49
N ASP A 261 3.26 -39.27 -0.71
CA ASP A 261 3.24 -39.78 0.68
C ASP A 261 2.85 -41.27 0.82
N TYR A 262 2.58 -41.99 -0.29
CA TYR A 262 2.07 -43.37 -0.23
C TYR A 262 3.08 -44.47 -0.59
N TRP A 263 4.32 -44.13 -0.96
CA TRP A 263 5.29 -45.11 -1.46
C TRP A 263 6.59 -45.26 -0.65
N ASP A 264 6.72 -44.65 0.53
CA ASP A 264 7.92 -44.79 1.39
C ASP A 264 7.68 -45.51 2.74
N ASP A 265 6.59 -46.28 2.84
CA ASP A 265 6.34 -47.22 3.96
C ASP A 265 6.73 -48.68 3.59
N ASP A 266 7.90 -48.86 2.95
CA ASP A 266 8.64 -50.13 3.02
C ASP A 266 9.48 -50.24 4.33
N GLU A 267 9.36 -49.26 5.24
CA GLU A 267 9.62 -49.52 6.66
C GLU A 267 8.48 -50.36 7.22
N GLU A 268 8.75 -51.67 7.39
CA GLU A 268 7.89 -52.65 8.04
C GLU A 268 6.97 -51.97 9.07
N PRO A 269 5.63 -52.03 8.92
CA PRO A 269 4.74 -51.50 9.92
C PRO A 269 5.03 -52.27 11.20
N ARG A 270 5.72 -51.63 12.15
CA ARG A 270 5.71 -52.06 13.53
C ARG A 270 4.27 -51.87 13.98
N LEU A 271 3.47 -52.89 13.74
CA LEU A 271 2.14 -53.09 14.26
C LEU A 271 2.25 -52.88 15.77
N LEU A 272 2.05 -51.64 16.23
CA LEU A 272 1.56 -51.37 17.55
C LEU A 272 0.25 -52.11 17.60
N SER A 273 0.34 -53.33 18.12
CA SER A 273 -0.75 -54.28 18.21
C SER A 273 -2.01 -53.52 18.62
N PRO A 274 -3.17 -53.77 18.00
CA PRO A 274 -4.42 -53.17 18.45
C PRO A 274 -4.66 -53.36 19.96
N LEU A 275 -4.00 -54.36 20.56
CA LEU A 275 -3.94 -54.61 21.99
C LEU A 275 -3.20 -53.51 22.78
N LEU A 276 -2.12 -52.92 22.25
CA LEU A 276 -1.39 -51.80 22.87
C LEU A 276 -2.18 -50.48 22.80
N VAL A 277 -2.88 -50.22 21.70
CA VAL A 277 -3.78 -49.05 21.59
C VAL A 277 -4.94 -49.20 22.57
N LEU A 278 -5.52 -50.39 22.67
CA LEU A 278 -6.59 -50.68 23.62
C LEU A 278 -6.09 -50.61 25.07
N LEU A 279 -4.86 -51.09 25.35
CA LEU A 279 -4.21 -50.95 26.65
C LEU A 279 -3.98 -49.48 27.02
N ALA A 280 -3.52 -48.65 26.08
CA ALA A 280 -3.31 -47.23 26.30
C ALA A 280 -4.62 -46.50 26.63
N LEU A 281 -5.72 -46.81 25.93
CA LEU A 281 -7.04 -46.27 26.22
C LEU A 281 -7.58 -46.73 27.59
N VAL A 282 -7.36 -48.00 27.96
CA VAL A 282 -7.75 -48.52 29.28
C VAL A 282 -6.93 -47.85 30.39
N VAL A 283 -5.63 -47.66 30.20
CA VAL A 283 -4.75 -46.97 31.17
C VAL A 283 -5.17 -45.51 31.32
N ALA A 284 -5.45 -44.80 30.22
CA ALA A 284 -5.95 -43.42 30.26
C ALA A 284 -7.30 -43.33 30.99
N GLY A 285 -8.22 -44.26 30.72
CA GLY A 285 -9.51 -44.35 31.40
C GLY A 285 -9.37 -44.61 32.90
N MET A 286 -8.47 -45.53 33.29
CA MET A 286 -8.20 -45.84 34.70
C MET A 286 -7.53 -44.68 35.44
N LEU A 287 -6.61 -43.96 34.80
CA LEU A 287 -5.99 -42.75 35.36
C LEU A 287 -7.02 -41.63 35.53
N GLY A 288 -7.88 -41.40 34.53
CA GLY A 288 -8.96 -40.41 34.61
C GLY A 288 -9.95 -40.72 35.73
N LEU A 289 -10.40 -41.98 35.87
CA LEU A 289 -11.30 -42.39 36.94
C LEU A 289 -10.61 -42.31 38.31
N GLY A 290 -9.36 -42.73 38.41
CA GLY A 290 -8.58 -42.67 39.64
C GLY A 290 -8.38 -41.24 40.14
N LEU A 291 -8.05 -40.31 39.24
CA LEU A 291 -7.91 -38.89 39.55
C LEU A 291 -9.25 -38.27 39.98
N GLY A 292 -10.34 -38.63 39.30
CA GLY A 292 -11.69 -38.20 39.68
C GLY A 292 -12.11 -38.67 41.08
N ILE A 293 -11.80 -39.92 41.45
CA ILE A 293 -12.10 -40.44 42.80
C ILE A 293 -11.21 -39.79 43.86
N LEU A 294 -9.94 -39.52 43.55
CA LEU A 294 -9.02 -38.85 44.47
C LEU A 294 -9.49 -37.42 44.80
N LEU A 295 -9.89 -36.67 43.76
CA LEU A 295 -10.45 -35.32 43.90
C LEU A 295 -11.80 -35.32 44.62
N SER A 296 -12.60 -36.39 44.48
CA SER A 296 -13.88 -36.53 45.16
C SER A 296 -13.76 -36.84 46.66
N ARG A 297 -12.66 -37.47 47.08
CA ARG A 297 -12.42 -37.83 48.50
C ARG A 297 -11.79 -36.70 49.30
N THR A 298 -11.03 -35.82 48.65
CA THR A 298 -10.54 -34.57 49.25
C THR A 298 -11.63 -33.50 49.13
N GLY A 299 -12.66 -33.59 49.97
CA GLY A 299 -13.67 -32.54 50.08
C GLY A 299 -13.01 -31.21 50.43
N GLY A 300 -12.85 -30.34 49.45
CA GLY A 300 -12.09 -29.10 49.64
C GLY A 300 -11.72 -28.36 48.36
N VAL A 301 -12.65 -28.20 47.42
CA VAL A 301 -12.50 -27.22 46.33
C VAL A 301 -13.66 -26.22 46.37
N GLY A 302 -13.84 -25.62 47.56
CA GLY A 302 -14.79 -24.53 47.79
C GLY A 302 -14.12 -23.19 48.11
N ALA A 303 -12.79 -23.09 47.98
CA ALA A 303 -12.03 -21.91 48.43
C ALA A 303 -11.21 -21.19 47.35
N LEU A 304 -11.33 -21.58 46.06
CA LEU A 304 -10.58 -20.93 44.96
C LEU A 304 -11.45 -20.41 43.81
N LEU A 305 -12.77 -20.56 43.88
CA LEU A 305 -13.69 -19.84 43.01
C LEU A 305 -14.47 -18.87 43.88
N GLY A 306 -14.12 -17.60 43.73
CA GLY A 306 -14.72 -16.49 44.43
C GLY A 306 -16.24 -16.51 44.34
N ASP A 307 -16.83 -16.38 45.51
CA ASP A 307 -18.20 -16.04 45.81
C ASP A 307 -18.78 -15.03 44.79
N THR A 308 -19.51 -15.53 43.81
CA THR A 308 -20.35 -14.75 42.90
C THR A 308 -21.71 -15.42 42.80
N GLY A 309 -22.45 -15.46 43.91
CA GLY A 309 -23.82 -15.95 43.82
C GLY A 309 -24.57 -16.06 45.13
N ARG A 310 -24.96 -14.91 45.71
CA ARG A 310 -26.30 -14.71 46.32
C ARG A 310 -26.51 -13.26 46.78
N ALA A 311 -27.14 -12.46 45.92
CA ALA A 311 -28.10 -11.42 46.28
C ALA A 311 -28.73 -10.85 44.99
N ALA A 312 -29.71 -11.57 44.45
CA ALA A 312 -30.61 -11.08 43.41
C ALA A 312 -32.00 -11.67 43.64
N GLU A 313 -32.54 -11.44 44.84
CA GLU A 313 -33.97 -11.24 45.04
C GLU A 313 -34.14 -9.74 45.33
N ASP A 314 -35.23 -9.16 44.80
CA ASP A 314 -35.52 -7.71 44.69
C ASP A 314 -34.88 -6.93 43.53
N VAL A 315 -35.15 -7.36 42.29
CA VAL A 315 -35.26 -6.41 41.16
C VAL A 315 -36.71 -5.93 41.10
N GLN A 316 -36.98 -4.83 41.79
CA GLN A 316 -38.15 -4.01 41.52
C GLN A 316 -38.01 -3.44 40.10
N LEU A 317 -38.90 -3.82 39.19
CA LEU A 317 -39.04 -3.17 37.88
C LEU A 317 -39.41 -1.69 38.11
N VAL A 318 -38.41 -0.81 38.06
CA VAL A 318 -38.63 0.63 37.93
C VAL A 318 -39.16 0.86 36.52
N GLN A 319 -40.47 1.13 36.44
CA GLN A 319 -41.07 1.69 35.23
C GLN A 319 -40.35 2.99 34.87
N PRO A 320 -39.93 3.18 33.61
CA PRO A 320 -39.43 4.46 33.17
C PRO A 320 -40.55 5.52 33.28
N PRO A 321 -40.25 6.76 33.71
CA PRO A 321 -41.25 7.80 33.77
C PRO A 321 -41.80 8.06 32.37
N SER A 322 -43.12 7.92 32.24
CA SER A 322 -43.89 8.34 31.08
C SER A 322 -43.72 9.85 30.89
N ARG A 323 -42.86 10.22 29.94
CA ARG A 323 -42.63 11.60 29.53
C ARG A 323 -43.93 12.11 28.90
N PRO A 324 -44.58 13.16 29.43
CA PRO A 324 -45.74 13.75 28.78
C PRO A 324 -45.32 14.33 27.42
N PRO A 325 -46.24 14.37 26.43
CA PRO A 325 -45.95 14.87 25.10
C PRO A 325 -45.46 16.32 25.20
N GLN A 326 -44.24 16.56 24.72
CA GLN A 326 -43.75 17.93 24.59
C GLN A 326 -44.56 18.60 23.48
N VAL A 327 -45.32 19.61 23.87
CA VAL A 327 -45.98 20.54 22.95
C VAL A 327 -44.87 21.21 22.14
N LEU A 328 -44.87 20.94 20.84
CA LEU A 328 -44.02 21.59 19.86
C LEU A 328 -44.46 23.06 19.77
N VAL A 329 -43.85 23.93 20.57
CA VAL A 329 -44.01 25.38 20.40
C VAL A 329 -43.10 25.79 19.26
N SER A 330 -43.69 26.09 18.11
CA SER A 330 -42.99 26.70 16.99
C SER A 330 -42.31 28.01 17.47
N PRO A 331 -41.02 28.22 17.18
CA PRO A 331 -40.39 29.50 17.46
C PRO A 331 -41.10 30.61 16.65
N PRO A 332 -41.25 31.82 17.22
CA PRO A 332 -41.80 32.94 16.47
C PRO A 332 -40.91 33.24 15.26
N ALA A 333 -41.54 33.41 14.10
CA ALA A 333 -40.87 33.85 12.88
C ALA A 333 -40.14 35.17 13.15
N VAL A 334 -38.81 35.13 13.20
CA VAL A 334 -37.97 36.31 13.19
C VAL A 334 -38.09 36.91 11.79
N GLN A 335 -38.80 38.03 11.67
CA GLN A 335 -38.80 38.82 10.45
C GLN A 335 -37.37 39.30 10.19
N ALA A 336 -36.80 38.88 9.06
CA ALA A 336 -35.57 39.45 8.54
C ALA A 336 -35.79 40.96 8.30
N PRO A 337 -34.92 41.84 8.82
CA PRO A 337 -35.01 43.26 8.52
C PRO A 337 -34.75 43.49 7.03
N ALA A 338 -35.58 44.34 6.41
CA ALA A 338 -35.44 44.72 5.00
C ALA A 338 -34.05 45.33 4.73
N PRO A 339 -33.41 45.02 3.59
CA PRO A 339 -32.10 45.57 3.27
C PRO A 339 -32.20 47.09 3.12
N GLN A 340 -31.49 47.82 3.99
CA GLN A 340 -31.31 49.26 3.85
C GLN A 340 -30.07 49.51 2.99
N THR A 341 -30.26 50.05 1.79
CA THR A 341 -29.18 50.55 0.94
C THR A 341 -28.62 51.84 1.55
N SER A 342 -27.48 51.76 2.23
CA SER A 342 -26.69 52.94 2.61
C SER A 342 -25.66 53.24 1.50
N VAL A 343 -25.83 54.39 0.85
CA VAL A 343 -24.86 54.92 -0.11
C VAL A 343 -23.73 55.56 0.69
N PHE A 344 -22.58 54.90 0.73
CA PHE A 344 -21.34 55.45 1.29
C PHE A 344 -20.62 56.27 0.21
N VAL A 345 -20.44 57.57 0.44
CA VAL A 345 -19.60 58.42 -0.41
C VAL A 345 -18.16 58.26 0.06
N ILE A 346 -17.31 57.66 -0.77
CA ILE A 346 -15.86 57.49 -0.53
C ILE A 346 -15.16 58.83 -0.82
N PRO A 347 -14.45 59.45 0.12
CA PRO A 347 -13.64 60.63 -0.15
C PRO A 347 -12.40 60.27 -1.00
N PRO A 348 -11.89 61.16 -1.86
CA PRO A 348 -10.74 60.85 -2.72
C PRO A 348 -9.46 60.64 -1.88
N SER A 349 -8.79 59.53 -2.17
CA SER A 349 -7.55 59.08 -1.54
C SER A 349 -6.36 60.00 -1.87
N PRO A 350 -5.45 60.29 -0.92
CA PRO A 350 -4.23 61.06 -1.22
C PRO A 350 -3.27 60.26 -2.11
N SER A 351 -2.61 60.98 -3.02
CA SER A 351 -1.69 60.49 -4.06
C SER A 351 -0.61 59.53 -3.53
N PRO A 352 -0.33 58.40 -4.21
CA PRO A 352 0.68 57.44 -3.78
C PRO A 352 2.11 57.98 -3.99
N SER A 353 2.96 57.77 -2.98
CA SER A 353 4.42 57.87 -3.11
C SER A 353 4.95 56.74 -3.99
N PRO A 354 6.05 56.96 -4.75
CA PRO A 354 6.61 55.93 -5.63
C PRO A 354 7.21 54.77 -4.82
N THR A 355 6.68 53.57 -5.04
CA THR A 355 7.20 52.29 -4.53
C THR A 355 8.55 51.98 -5.19
N PRO A 356 9.58 51.51 -4.44
CA PRO A 356 10.84 51.09 -5.05
C PRO A 356 10.61 49.86 -5.95
N SER A 357 11.26 49.88 -7.11
CA SER A 357 11.23 48.82 -8.13
C SER A 357 11.69 47.47 -7.56
N PRO A 358 11.02 46.34 -7.86
CA PRO A 358 11.48 45.04 -7.43
C PRO A 358 12.84 44.72 -8.06
N SER A 359 13.77 44.24 -7.21
CA SER A 359 15.05 43.70 -7.65
C SER A 359 14.80 42.43 -8.49
N PRO A 360 15.52 42.22 -9.62
CA PRO A 360 15.32 41.04 -10.44
C PRO A 360 15.61 39.78 -9.64
N ALA A 361 14.63 38.86 -9.60
CA ALA A 361 14.79 37.54 -9.03
C ALA A 361 15.90 36.77 -9.77
N PRO A 362 16.74 35.98 -9.07
CA PRO A 362 17.77 35.17 -9.72
C PRO A 362 17.11 34.17 -10.67
N ALA A 363 17.59 34.14 -11.92
CA ALA A 363 17.16 33.17 -12.91
C ALA A 363 17.53 31.75 -12.43
N VAL A 364 16.53 30.89 -12.29
CA VAL A 364 16.73 29.48 -11.95
C VAL A 364 17.24 28.77 -13.20
N ASP A 365 18.43 28.17 -13.13
CA ASP A 365 18.98 27.35 -14.21
C ASP A 365 18.06 26.14 -14.46
N PRO A 366 17.83 25.70 -15.72
CA PRO A 366 17.00 24.53 -16.00
C PRO A 366 17.62 23.26 -15.39
N LEU A 367 16.75 22.34 -14.94
CA LEU A 367 17.15 21.05 -14.40
C LEU A 367 17.80 20.19 -15.50
N THR A 368 19.08 19.88 -15.36
CA THR A 368 19.82 19.03 -16.31
C THR A 368 20.74 18.05 -15.60
N LEU A 369 21.01 16.91 -16.25
CA LEU A 369 21.95 15.89 -15.81
C LEU A 369 22.73 15.37 -17.02
N THR A 370 24.05 15.28 -16.89
CA THR A 370 24.95 14.78 -17.93
C THR A 370 26.04 13.91 -17.33
N VAL A 371 26.56 12.96 -18.10
CA VAL A 371 27.61 12.04 -17.67
C VAL A 371 28.73 11.95 -18.69
N ASP A 372 29.97 11.86 -18.20
CA ASP A 372 31.18 11.74 -19.02
C ASP A 372 32.15 10.75 -18.36
N PRO A 373 32.56 9.65 -19.03
CA PRO A 373 32.13 9.22 -20.36
C PRO A 373 30.68 8.71 -20.40
N ALA A 374 30.01 8.85 -21.55
CA ALA A 374 28.65 8.32 -21.76
C ALA A 374 28.60 6.83 -22.15
N SER A 375 29.76 6.17 -22.29
CA SER A 375 29.87 4.74 -22.61
C SER A 375 31.17 4.14 -22.09
N GLY A 376 31.19 2.85 -21.77
CA GLY A 376 32.40 2.15 -21.35
C GLY A 376 32.11 0.81 -20.66
N PRO A 377 33.13 0.10 -20.15
CA PRO A 377 32.96 -1.19 -19.50
C PRO A 377 32.35 -1.04 -18.11
N ASN A 378 31.74 -2.13 -17.63
CA ASN A 378 31.32 -2.25 -16.24
C ASN A 378 32.50 -1.99 -15.28
N GLY A 379 32.26 -1.23 -14.21
CA GLY A 379 33.27 -0.75 -13.28
C GLY A 379 33.97 0.55 -13.68
N ALA A 380 33.59 1.19 -14.80
CA ALA A 380 34.13 2.50 -15.17
C ALA A 380 33.66 3.61 -14.21
N THR A 381 34.57 4.52 -13.86
CA THR A 381 34.23 5.75 -13.11
C THR A 381 33.71 6.82 -14.06
N LEU A 382 32.57 7.41 -13.71
CA LEU A 382 31.86 8.41 -14.49
C LEU A 382 31.79 9.72 -13.70
N THR A 383 32.02 10.84 -14.38
CA THR A 383 31.73 12.16 -13.84
C THR A 383 30.30 12.56 -14.18
N VAL A 384 29.52 12.88 -13.16
CA VAL A 384 28.12 13.29 -13.26
C VAL A 384 28.03 14.78 -12.98
N ASN A 385 27.49 15.54 -13.93
CA ASN A 385 27.28 16.98 -13.80
C ASN A 385 25.79 17.31 -13.83
N GLY A 386 25.31 18.04 -12.83
CA GLY A 386 23.92 18.48 -12.73
C GLY A 386 23.78 20.00 -12.57
N THR A 387 22.70 20.56 -13.11
CA THR A 387 22.28 21.97 -12.88
C THR A 387 20.80 22.04 -12.53
N GLY A 388 20.37 23.11 -11.86
CA GLY A 388 18.96 23.35 -11.52
C GLY A 388 18.46 22.63 -10.27
N TRP A 389 19.35 22.06 -9.47
CA TRP A 389 19.05 21.32 -8.23
C TRP A 389 18.80 22.26 -7.06
N THR A 390 18.19 21.76 -5.98
CA THR A 390 17.97 22.54 -4.76
C THR A 390 19.32 23.05 -4.20
N PRO A 391 19.56 24.38 -4.12
CA PRO A 391 20.84 24.89 -3.64
C PRO A 391 21.16 24.44 -2.21
N GLY A 392 22.33 23.82 -2.00
CA GLY A 392 22.74 23.24 -0.72
C GLY A 392 22.05 21.91 -0.36
N GLY A 393 21.21 21.36 -1.24
CA GLY A 393 20.57 20.07 -1.07
C GLY A 393 21.49 18.90 -1.37
N GLU A 394 21.24 17.76 -0.72
CA GLU A 394 21.90 16.48 -1.02
C GLU A 394 21.21 15.83 -2.24
N VAL A 395 22.00 15.51 -3.25
CA VAL A 395 21.56 14.81 -4.47
C VAL A 395 22.09 13.38 -4.41
N LEU A 396 21.17 12.42 -4.35
CA LEU A 396 21.45 11.00 -4.48
C LEU A 396 21.51 10.63 -5.97
N VAL A 397 22.65 10.11 -6.41
CA VAL A 397 22.90 9.62 -7.77
C VAL A 397 22.97 8.10 -7.73
N GLU A 398 22.11 7.41 -8.48
CA GLU A 398 22.00 5.96 -8.54
C GLU A 398 22.27 5.44 -9.96
N TYR A 399 22.90 4.28 -10.07
CA TYR A 399 23.07 3.54 -11.31
C TYR A 399 22.01 2.43 -11.40
N LEU A 400 21.25 2.43 -12.49
CA LEU A 400 20.16 1.49 -12.76
C LEU A 400 20.53 0.60 -13.95
N ASP A 401 20.15 -0.67 -13.86
CA ASP A 401 20.30 -1.65 -14.93
C ASP A 401 19.37 -1.36 -16.14
N PRO A 402 19.49 -2.09 -17.26
CA PRO A 402 18.64 -1.88 -18.43
C PRO A 402 17.15 -2.17 -18.19
N THR A 403 16.80 -2.85 -17.09
CA THR A 403 15.42 -3.11 -16.68
C THR A 403 14.87 -2.03 -15.74
N GLY A 404 15.71 -1.08 -15.32
CA GLY A 404 15.38 0.02 -14.40
C GLY A 404 15.54 -0.35 -12.92
N ALA A 405 16.11 -1.51 -12.60
CA ALA A 405 16.38 -1.91 -11.22
C ALA A 405 17.70 -1.29 -10.71
N PRO A 406 17.78 -0.89 -9.43
CA PRO A 406 19.01 -0.36 -8.86
C PRO A 406 20.09 -1.43 -8.78
N THR A 407 21.29 -1.11 -9.26
CA THR A 407 22.43 -2.06 -9.21
C THR A 407 23.12 -2.07 -7.85
N GLY A 408 22.77 -1.13 -6.97
CA GLY A 408 23.45 -0.87 -5.68
C GLY A 408 24.62 0.10 -5.78
N SER A 409 25.02 0.54 -6.98
CA SER A 409 26.01 1.62 -7.13
C SER A 409 25.32 2.99 -6.98
N GLN A 410 25.76 3.76 -5.99
CA GLN A 410 25.21 5.06 -5.65
C GLN A 410 26.28 6.03 -5.14
N SER A 411 26.01 7.32 -5.29
CA SER A 411 26.87 8.42 -4.84
C SER A 411 26.01 9.56 -4.31
N VAL A 412 26.45 10.26 -3.28
CA VAL A 412 25.75 11.41 -2.70
C VAL A 412 26.59 12.66 -2.88
N VAL A 413 26.01 13.71 -3.46
CA VAL A 413 26.70 14.96 -3.80
C VAL A 413 25.87 16.15 -3.35
N VAL A 414 26.49 17.18 -2.78
CA VAL A 414 25.79 18.40 -2.38
C VAL A 414 25.81 19.41 -3.52
N ALA A 415 24.64 19.94 -3.88
CA ALA A 415 24.54 21.02 -4.86
C ALA A 415 25.03 22.35 -4.28
N ASP A 416 25.74 23.15 -5.09
CA ASP A 416 26.26 24.45 -4.70
C ASP A 416 25.14 25.49 -4.52
N ALA A 417 25.51 26.72 -4.13
CA ALA A 417 24.56 27.82 -3.94
C ALA A 417 23.80 28.25 -5.21
N ARG A 418 24.15 27.70 -6.38
CA ARG A 418 23.48 27.91 -7.67
C ARG A 418 22.75 26.65 -8.15
N GLY A 419 22.65 25.60 -7.33
CA GLY A 419 21.99 24.36 -7.72
C GLY A 419 22.79 23.52 -8.71
N ARG A 420 24.12 23.66 -8.71
CA ARG A 420 25.02 22.89 -9.57
C ARG A 420 25.81 21.89 -8.75
N PHE A 421 26.02 20.69 -9.29
CA PHE A 421 26.91 19.72 -8.67
C PHE A 421 27.77 19.00 -9.71
N THR A 422 28.92 18.53 -9.25
CA THR A 422 29.78 17.59 -9.97
C THR A 422 30.14 16.48 -9.00
N GLY A 423 29.85 15.24 -9.37
CA GLY A 423 30.16 14.06 -8.58
C GLY A 423 30.72 12.93 -9.42
N GLU A 424 31.18 11.88 -8.74
CA GLU A 424 31.64 10.65 -9.37
C GLU A 424 30.77 9.48 -8.96
N ILE A 425 30.49 8.58 -9.91
CA ILE A 425 29.82 7.30 -9.67
C ILE A 425 30.52 6.21 -10.48
N THR A 426 30.57 4.99 -9.93
CA THR A 426 31.08 3.83 -10.66
C THR A 426 29.91 3.13 -11.35
N ALA A 427 30.01 2.90 -12.66
CA ALA A 427 29.05 2.14 -13.45
C ALA A 427 29.17 0.64 -13.12
N GLN A 428 28.73 0.23 -11.93
CA GLN A 428 28.85 -1.14 -11.43
C GLN A 428 27.49 -1.83 -11.48
N ASP A 429 27.36 -2.84 -12.35
CA ASP A 429 26.25 -3.79 -12.39
C ASP A 429 26.73 -5.18 -11.94
N PRO A 430 26.16 -5.76 -10.86
CA PRO A 430 26.46 -7.12 -10.41
C PRO A 430 26.25 -8.21 -11.49
N ASN A 431 25.32 -7.99 -12.41
CA ASN A 431 24.98 -8.94 -13.47
C ASN A 431 25.81 -8.73 -14.74
N ASN A 432 26.64 -7.69 -14.78
CA ASN A 432 27.48 -7.31 -15.93
C ASN A 432 26.69 -7.28 -17.25
N LEU A 433 25.47 -6.77 -17.23
CA LEU A 433 24.63 -6.72 -18.41
C LEU A 433 25.20 -5.68 -19.38
N PRO A 434 25.36 -5.99 -20.68
CA PRO A 434 25.68 -4.97 -21.67
C PRO A 434 24.42 -4.19 -22.08
N GLY A 435 24.61 -2.96 -22.56
CA GLY A 435 23.54 -2.13 -23.11
C GLY A 435 23.28 -0.86 -22.31
N ARG A 436 22.15 -0.22 -22.61
CA ARG A 436 21.82 1.11 -22.10
C ARG A 436 21.39 1.04 -20.64
N HIS A 437 22.21 1.59 -19.76
CA HIS A 437 21.95 1.82 -18.35
C HIS A 437 21.47 3.25 -18.13
N THR A 438 20.85 3.47 -16.97
CA THR A 438 20.31 4.77 -16.59
C THR A 438 20.97 5.25 -15.31
N ILE A 439 21.48 6.49 -15.32
CA ILE A 439 21.96 7.19 -14.14
C ILE A 439 20.88 8.16 -13.72
N ARG A 440 20.33 7.96 -12.53
CA ARG A 440 19.25 8.77 -11.98
C ARG A 440 19.77 9.60 -10.82
N ALA A 441 19.55 10.91 -10.86
CA ALA A 441 19.83 11.81 -9.75
C ALA A 441 18.51 12.27 -9.11
N SER A 442 18.47 12.43 -7.78
CA SER A 442 17.30 12.86 -7.01
C SER A 442 17.73 13.67 -5.78
N ASP A 443 17.08 14.81 -5.51
CA ASP A 443 17.25 15.57 -4.26
C ASP A 443 16.00 15.49 -3.35
N GLY A 444 15.08 14.57 -3.66
CA GLY A 444 13.80 14.41 -2.97
C GLY A 444 12.69 15.36 -3.46
N ALA A 445 13.03 16.48 -4.11
CA ALA A 445 12.07 17.39 -4.72
C ALA A 445 12.02 17.23 -6.26
N GLN A 446 13.16 16.93 -6.87
CA GLN A 446 13.34 16.86 -8.31
C GLN A 446 14.16 15.63 -8.70
N THR A 447 13.94 15.13 -9.92
CA THR A 447 14.66 13.99 -10.49
C THR A 447 15.08 14.27 -11.92
N ALA A 448 16.27 13.78 -12.29
CA ALA A 448 16.78 13.85 -13.66
C ALA A 448 17.54 12.57 -13.99
N GLU A 449 17.59 12.24 -15.29
CA GLU A 449 18.19 10.99 -15.78
C GLU A 449 19.17 11.26 -16.92
N ALA A 450 20.22 10.44 -16.98
CA ALA A 450 21.20 10.42 -18.04
C ALA A 450 21.46 8.96 -18.44
N ALA A 451 21.73 8.73 -19.73
CA ALA A 451 22.02 7.38 -20.23
C ALA A 451 23.52 7.08 -20.19
N TYR A 452 23.86 5.83 -19.91
CA TYR A 452 25.21 5.29 -20.04
C TYR A 452 25.18 3.98 -20.83
N ASP A 453 25.96 3.87 -21.90
CA ASP A 453 26.03 2.65 -22.70
C ASP A 453 27.16 1.74 -22.19
N ALA A 454 26.77 0.70 -21.43
CA ALA A 454 27.70 -0.30 -20.91
C ALA A 454 28.13 -1.27 -22.01
N THR A 455 29.44 -1.39 -22.22
CA THR A 455 30.05 -2.35 -23.15
C THR A 455 30.35 -3.66 -22.41
N ALA A 456 30.13 -4.79 -23.11
CA ALA A 456 30.36 -6.14 -22.59
C ALA A 456 31.80 -6.41 -22.15
#